data_AF-A0A7S0N3C8-F1
#
_entry.id   AF-A0A7S0N3C8-F1
#
_cell.length_a   1.000
_cell.length_b   1.000
_cell.length_c   1.000
_cell.angle_alpha   90.00
_cell.angle_beta   90.00
_cell.angle_gamma   90.00
#
_symmetry.space_group_name_H-M   'P 1'
#
loop_
_entity.id
_entity.type
_entity.pdbx_description
1 polymer ?
#
loop_
_entity_poly.entity_id
_entity_poly.type
_entity_poly.pdbx_seq_one_letter_code
_entity_poly.pdbx_strand_id
1 'polypeptide(L)'
;CSKDPIKEALAAWDVSRTDALVAQFERLVLEKEQAKKAEAAAALNTLASKCEAAKEAYANDQKKLKCAHQELEKRIHEYDTCVGEGKTEELCKVALGMIKQAEQTLDAAKKQAAASSAEYQDAKYQLREQQAENEEDSDENLVGIMVDLKDLDDVLVKDVGNKVADSGKWPLLIDVSQQASVFVRYMDTNYVNALSSKDMEPNRLRRSVLGAIRYGKPCVLDFMDVDLLDEVVRGFDVVQPWLFKSIMDKSILKNDNYLSLIRKDDGEEYHHTKFQDARAAKFKFILLTSVREPKESLVEQTYPLRIKVQK
;
A
#
# COMPACT_ATOMS: atom_id res chain seq x y z
N CYS A 1 82.00 -16.21 37.00
CA CYS A 1 80.74 -15.46 36.93
C CYS A 1 80.34 -15.25 35.48
N SER A 2 79.45 -16.08 34.96
CA SER A 2 78.49 -15.59 33.98
C SER A 2 77.17 -16.15 34.46
N LYS A 3 76.54 -15.40 35.38
CA LYS A 3 75.12 -15.59 35.64
C LYS A 3 74.48 -15.29 34.30
N ASP A 4 74.10 -16.34 33.58
CA ASP A 4 73.38 -16.18 32.33
C ASP A 4 72.02 -15.62 32.74
N PRO A 5 71.81 -14.29 32.68
CA PRO A 5 70.76 -13.63 33.45
C PRO A 5 69.38 -14.14 33.03
N ILE A 6 69.33 -14.63 31.79
CA ILE A 6 68.17 -15.22 31.14
C ILE A 6 67.79 -16.55 31.78
N LYS A 7 68.74 -17.42 32.14
CA LYS A 7 68.45 -18.72 32.78
C LYS A 7 67.95 -18.57 34.22
N GLU A 8 68.52 -17.63 34.97
CA GLU A 8 68.02 -17.31 36.32
C GLU A 8 66.62 -16.68 36.25
N ALA A 9 66.37 -15.79 35.29
CA ALA A 9 65.06 -15.19 35.06
C ALA A 9 63.98 -16.22 34.67
N LEU A 10 64.32 -17.19 33.82
CA LEU A 10 63.39 -18.26 33.41
C LEU A 10 63.13 -19.27 34.53
N ALA A 11 64.12 -19.58 35.37
CA ALA A 11 63.94 -20.47 36.53
C ALA A 11 63.10 -19.82 37.65
N ALA A 12 63.14 -18.49 37.76
CA ALA A 12 62.31 -17.70 38.66
C ALA A 12 60.95 -17.30 38.04
N TRP A 13 60.66 -17.71 36.80
CA TRP A 13 59.42 -17.39 36.11
C TRP A 13 58.26 -18.20 36.69
N ASP A 14 57.29 -17.50 37.29
CA ASP A 14 56.11 -18.11 37.87
C ASP A 14 54.96 -18.14 36.87
N VAL A 15 54.73 -19.32 36.29
CA VAL A 15 53.65 -19.58 35.33
C VAL A 15 52.27 -19.29 35.93
N SER A 16 52.08 -19.51 37.23
CA SER A 16 50.78 -19.28 37.89
C SER A 16 50.39 -17.80 37.92
N ARG A 17 51.37 -16.90 37.99
CA ARG A 17 51.16 -15.45 37.89
C ARG A 17 50.84 -15.03 36.47
N THR A 18 51.44 -15.68 35.47
CA THR A 18 51.10 -15.48 34.06
C THR A 18 49.66 -15.94 33.77
N ASP A 19 49.27 -17.12 34.24
CA ASP A 19 47.91 -17.67 34.06
C ASP A 19 46.84 -16.81 34.74
N ALA A 20 47.12 -16.30 35.95
CA ALA A 20 46.23 -15.37 36.65
C ALA A 20 46.01 -14.06 35.87
N LEU A 21 47.07 -13.54 35.23
CA LEU A 21 46.97 -12.36 34.36
C LEU A 21 46.17 -12.67 33.09
N VAL A 22 46.39 -13.83 32.46
CA VAL A 22 45.63 -14.27 31.27
C VAL A 22 44.13 -14.36 31.60
N ALA A 23 43.77 -15.02 32.70
CA ALA A 23 42.38 -15.12 33.14
C ALA A 23 41.74 -13.76 33.49
N GLN A 24 42.55 -12.80 33.96
CA GLN A 24 42.08 -11.43 34.17
C GLN A 24 41.82 -10.71 32.83
N PHE A 25 42.70 -10.86 31.84
CA PHE A 25 42.51 -10.29 30.51
C PHE A 25 41.30 -10.90 29.79
N GLU A 26 41.12 -12.22 29.83
CA GLU A 26 39.96 -12.90 29.23
C GLU A 26 38.64 -12.39 29.80
N ARG A 27 38.57 -12.19 31.12
CA ARG A 27 37.38 -11.61 31.78
C ARG A 27 37.09 -10.19 31.31
N LEU A 28 38.11 -9.35 31.20
CA LEU A 28 37.97 -7.98 30.70
C LEU A 28 37.55 -7.95 29.23
N VAL A 29 38.04 -8.89 28.41
CA VAL A 29 37.60 -9.04 27.01
C VAL A 29 36.13 -9.45 26.96
N LEU A 30 35.73 -10.45 27.74
CA LEU A 30 34.34 -10.92 27.83
C LEU A 30 33.38 -9.81 28.30
N GLU A 31 33.74 -9.06 29.35
CA GLU A 31 32.94 -7.94 29.86
C GLU A 31 32.80 -6.84 28.80
N LYS A 32 33.87 -6.52 28.07
CA LYS A 32 33.82 -5.56 26.95
C LYS A 32 32.94 -6.05 25.81
N GLU A 33 32.99 -7.33 25.45
CA GLU A 33 32.13 -7.90 24.43
C GLU A 33 30.66 -7.90 24.84
N GLN A 34 30.37 -8.26 26.10
CA GLN A 34 29.02 -8.21 26.64
C GLN A 34 28.48 -6.77 26.70
N ALA A 35 29.31 -5.81 27.13
CA ALA A 35 28.94 -4.39 27.13
C ALA A 35 28.64 -3.88 25.72
N LYS A 36 29.47 -4.21 24.72
CA LYS A 36 29.22 -3.88 23.30
C LYS A 36 27.93 -4.48 22.77
N LYS A 37 27.66 -5.76 23.06
CA LYS A 37 26.41 -6.42 22.65
C LYS A 37 25.18 -5.79 23.33
N ALA A 38 25.29 -5.45 24.61
CA ALA A 38 24.21 -4.80 25.35
C ALA A 38 23.94 -3.37 24.81
N GLU A 39 24.99 -2.62 24.49
CA GLU A 39 24.89 -1.29 23.87
C GLU A 39 24.25 -1.36 22.48
N ALA A 40 24.68 -2.30 21.63
CA ALA A 40 24.09 -2.52 20.31
C ALA A 40 22.60 -2.92 20.41
N ALA A 41 22.25 -3.82 21.34
CA ALA A 41 20.86 -4.21 21.58
C ALA A 41 20.00 -3.04 22.09
N ALA A 42 20.54 -2.18 22.96
CA ALA A 42 19.85 -1.00 23.47
C ALA A 42 19.62 0.05 22.36
N ALA A 43 20.62 0.28 21.50
CA ALA A 43 20.48 1.14 20.32
C ALA A 43 19.39 0.61 19.37
N LEU A 44 19.40 -0.71 19.11
CA LEU A 44 18.41 -1.35 18.27
C LEU A 44 16.98 -1.22 18.83
N ASN A 45 16.80 -1.47 20.12
CA ASN A 45 15.50 -1.31 20.78
C ASN A 45 14.99 0.14 20.72
N THR A 46 15.89 1.11 20.84
CA THR A 46 15.54 2.54 20.75
C THR A 46 15.04 2.89 19.34
N LEU A 47 15.75 2.43 18.30
CA LEU A 47 15.33 2.63 16.91
C LEU A 47 14.03 1.89 16.59
N ALA A 48 13.84 0.67 17.10
CA ALA A 48 12.61 -0.08 16.92
C ALA A 48 11.41 0.66 17.53
N SER A 49 11.58 1.22 18.74
CA SER A 49 10.57 2.06 19.38
C SER A 49 10.26 3.33 18.59
N LYS A 50 11.28 3.97 17.99
CA LYS A 50 11.09 5.15 17.13
C LYS A 50 10.30 4.79 15.86
N CYS A 51 10.62 3.65 15.24
CA CYS A 51 9.93 3.14 14.06
C CYS A 51 8.45 2.85 14.35
N GLU A 52 8.13 2.18 15.46
CA GLU A 52 6.74 1.91 15.85
C GLU A 52 5.98 3.21 16.19
N ALA A 53 6.61 4.16 16.89
CA ALA A 53 5.98 5.46 17.16
C ALA A 53 5.67 6.24 15.87
N ALA A 54 6.59 6.25 14.90
CA ALA A 54 6.38 6.89 13.60
C ALA A 54 5.28 6.19 12.78
N LYS A 55 5.19 4.85 12.86
CA LYS A 55 4.13 4.05 12.25
C LYS A 55 2.75 4.38 12.83
N GLU A 56 2.62 4.50 14.15
CA GLU A 56 1.38 4.89 14.81
C GLU A 56 0.97 6.33 14.46
N ALA A 57 1.93 7.26 14.41
CA ALA A 57 1.69 8.64 13.99
C ALA A 57 1.16 8.69 12.54
N TYR A 58 1.81 7.98 11.62
CA TYR A 58 1.37 7.85 10.24
C TYR A 58 -0.04 7.24 10.14
N ALA A 59 -0.32 6.16 10.88
CA ALA A 59 -1.65 5.54 10.89
C ALA A 59 -2.74 6.50 11.39
N ASN A 60 -2.44 7.35 12.39
CA ASN A 60 -3.37 8.36 12.88
C ASN A 60 -3.59 9.48 11.86
N ASP A 61 -2.55 9.91 11.15
CA ASP A 61 -2.68 10.92 10.09
C ASP A 61 -3.42 10.37 8.86
N GLN A 62 -3.25 9.10 8.52
CA GLN A 62 -4.05 8.40 7.50
C GLN A 62 -5.55 8.39 7.86
N LYS A 63 -5.91 8.19 9.12
CA LYS A 63 -7.31 8.32 9.58
C LYS A 63 -7.84 9.73 9.41
N LYS A 64 -7.04 10.76 9.73
CA LYS A 64 -7.44 12.17 9.52
C LYS A 64 -7.62 12.50 8.03
N LEU A 65 -6.70 12.03 7.19
CA LEU A 65 -6.76 12.19 5.74
C LEU A 65 -8.05 11.57 5.18
N LYS A 66 -8.37 10.35 5.59
CA LYS A 66 -9.64 9.69 5.26
C LYS A 66 -10.86 10.52 5.66
N CYS A 67 -10.91 11.00 6.89
CA CYS A 67 -12.02 11.83 7.37
C CYS A 67 -12.14 13.13 6.55
N ALA A 68 -11.03 13.76 6.17
CA ALA A 68 -11.03 14.95 5.34
C ALA A 68 -11.59 14.68 3.94
N HIS A 69 -11.25 13.54 3.32
CA HIS A 69 -11.84 13.12 2.05
C HIS A 69 -13.35 12.91 2.14
N GLN A 70 -13.80 12.20 3.17
CA GLN A 70 -15.23 11.93 3.39
C GLN A 70 -16.02 13.21 3.63
N GLU A 71 -15.45 14.16 4.38
CA GLU A 71 -16.07 15.46 4.60
C GLU A 71 -16.16 16.27 3.30
N LEU A 72 -15.10 16.29 2.47
CA LEU A 72 -15.15 16.97 1.17
C LEU A 72 -16.25 16.38 0.27
N GLU A 73 -16.31 15.06 0.14
CA GLU A 73 -17.34 14.37 -0.65
C GLU A 73 -18.74 14.72 -0.16
N LYS A 74 -18.94 14.77 1.16
CA LYS A 74 -20.21 15.19 1.77
C LYS A 74 -20.57 16.63 1.40
N ARG A 75 -19.62 17.57 1.44
CA ARG A 75 -19.88 18.97 1.06
C ARG A 75 -20.19 19.14 -0.43
N ILE A 76 -19.53 18.36 -1.28
CA ILE A 76 -19.85 18.32 -2.72
C ILE A 76 -21.29 17.83 -2.92
N HIS A 77 -21.69 16.76 -2.24
CA HIS A 77 -23.05 16.23 -2.34
C HIS A 77 -24.12 17.22 -1.83
N GLU A 78 -23.85 17.89 -0.71
CA GLU A 78 -24.73 18.94 -0.17
C GLU A 78 -24.91 20.10 -1.17
N TYR A 79 -23.81 20.53 -1.81
CA TYR A 79 -23.86 21.55 -2.86
C TYR A 79 -24.65 21.08 -4.09
N ASP A 80 -24.37 19.89 -4.60
CA ASP A 80 -25.08 19.32 -5.76
C ASP A 80 -26.58 19.21 -5.48
N THR A 81 -26.97 18.83 -4.26
CA THR A 81 -28.36 18.77 -3.80
C THR A 81 -29.00 20.17 -3.76
N CYS A 82 -28.30 21.17 -3.21
CA CYS A 82 -28.78 22.56 -3.19
C CYS A 82 -29.03 23.09 -4.61
N VAL A 83 -28.13 22.79 -5.55
CA VAL A 83 -28.27 23.18 -6.95
C VAL A 83 -29.43 22.43 -7.62
N GLY A 84 -29.52 21.11 -7.43
CA GLY A 84 -30.56 20.27 -8.01
C GLY A 84 -31.97 20.63 -7.54
N GLU A 85 -32.12 21.05 -6.28
CA GLU A 85 -33.39 21.49 -5.71
C GLU A 85 -33.74 22.96 -6.02
N GLY A 86 -32.87 23.69 -6.72
CA GLY A 86 -33.09 25.10 -7.06
C GLY A 86 -33.13 26.02 -5.83
N LYS A 87 -32.30 25.75 -4.82
CA LYS A 87 -32.17 26.63 -3.63
C LYS A 87 -31.68 28.02 -4.02
N THR A 88 -31.84 28.98 -3.11
CA THR A 88 -31.40 30.35 -3.32
C THR A 88 -29.89 30.44 -3.59
N GLU A 89 -29.48 31.43 -4.39
CA GLU A 89 -28.08 31.65 -4.74
C GLU A 89 -27.18 31.84 -3.51
N GLU A 90 -27.72 32.46 -2.45
CA GLU A 90 -27.01 32.64 -1.18
C GLU A 90 -26.68 31.32 -0.49
N LEU A 91 -27.62 30.36 -0.46
CA LEU A 91 -27.39 29.04 0.12
C LEU A 91 -26.36 28.24 -0.69
N CYS A 92 -26.43 28.31 -2.03
CA CYS A 92 -25.42 27.70 -2.90
C CYS A 92 -24.04 28.31 -2.67
N LYS A 93 -23.93 29.63 -2.48
CA LYS A 93 -22.68 30.31 -2.14
C LYS A 93 -22.11 29.86 -0.79
N VAL A 94 -22.96 29.68 0.22
CA VAL A 94 -22.53 29.16 1.54
C VAL A 94 -21.99 27.73 1.38
N ALA A 95 -22.70 26.86 0.67
CA ALA A 95 -22.26 25.48 0.40
C ALA A 95 -20.92 25.43 -0.35
N LEU A 96 -20.72 26.28 -1.37
CA LEU A 96 -19.42 26.44 -2.04
C LEU A 96 -18.32 26.89 -1.09
N GLY A 97 -18.62 27.80 -0.15
CA GLY A 97 -17.68 28.21 0.90
C GLY A 97 -17.25 27.04 1.78
N MET A 98 -18.19 26.14 2.12
CA MET A 98 -17.88 24.93 2.89
C MET A 98 -17.02 23.93 2.11
N ILE A 99 -17.27 23.76 0.80
CA ILE A 99 -16.39 22.95 -0.06
C ILE A 99 -14.97 23.49 -0.03
N LYS A 100 -14.80 24.80 -0.24
CA LYS A 100 -13.47 25.43 -0.23
C LYS A 100 -12.73 25.24 1.10
N GLN A 101 -13.45 25.31 2.23
CA GLN A 101 -12.87 25.04 3.54
C GLN A 101 -12.47 23.56 3.71
N ALA A 102 -13.31 22.64 3.22
CA ALA A 102 -13.02 21.21 3.24
C ALA A 102 -11.81 20.86 2.35
N GLU A 103 -11.69 21.49 1.17
CA GLU A 103 -10.52 21.37 0.28
C GLU A 103 -9.23 21.81 0.99
N GLN A 104 -9.24 22.96 1.68
CA GLN A 104 -8.09 23.43 2.46
C GLN A 104 -7.71 22.47 3.58
N THR A 105 -8.71 21.90 4.26
CA THR A 105 -8.50 20.91 5.32
C THR A 105 -7.91 19.62 4.75
N LEU A 106 -8.39 19.19 3.59
CA LEU A 106 -7.86 18.03 2.88
C LEU A 106 -6.42 18.24 2.44
N ASP A 107 -6.09 19.40 1.86
CA ASP A 107 -4.73 19.74 1.46
C ASP A 107 -3.76 19.75 2.65
N ALA A 108 -4.20 20.27 3.81
CA ALA A 108 -3.42 20.22 5.04
C ALA A 108 -3.22 18.77 5.51
N ALA A 109 -4.27 17.95 5.49
CA ALA A 109 -4.20 16.55 5.88
C ALA A 109 -3.28 15.73 4.95
N LYS A 110 -3.31 15.99 3.64
CA LYS A 110 -2.40 15.35 2.66
C LYS A 110 -0.95 15.67 2.93
N LYS A 111 -0.62 16.95 3.16
CA LYS A 111 0.75 17.37 3.52
C LYS A 111 1.22 16.70 4.81
N GLN A 112 0.35 16.65 5.81
CA GLN A 112 0.66 16.03 7.10
C GLN A 112 0.89 14.51 6.95
N ALA A 113 0.02 13.80 6.22
CA ALA A 113 0.17 12.37 5.96
C ALA A 113 1.43 12.04 5.13
N ALA A 114 1.79 12.90 4.18
CA ALA A 114 3.04 12.76 3.43
C ALA A 114 4.28 12.96 4.32
N ALA A 115 4.23 13.93 5.24
CA ALA A 115 5.32 14.19 6.18
C ALA A 115 5.51 13.02 7.17
N SER A 116 4.43 12.53 7.80
CA SER A 116 4.53 11.37 8.71
C SER A 116 4.86 10.07 7.98
N SER A 117 4.44 9.93 6.72
CA SER A 117 4.92 8.83 5.86
C SER A 117 6.44 8.91 5.66
N ALA A 118 6.99 10.08 5.34
CA ALA A 118 8.42 10.25 5.14
C ALA A 118 9.22 9.97 6.43
N GLU A 119 8.73 10.44 7.58
CA GLU A 119 9.34 10.17 8.89
C GLU A 119 9.32 8.68 9.25
N TYR A 120 8.21 7.98 8.97
CA TYR A 120 8.14 6.53 9.15
C TYR A 120 9.16 5.79 8.27
N GLN A 121 9.34 6.22 7.02
CA GLN A 121 10.34 5.63 6.12
C GLN A 121 11.77 5.88 6.61
N ASP A 122 12.09 7.08 7.08
CA ASP A 122 13.39 7.40 7.66
C ASP A 122 13.69 6.56 8.91
N ALA A 123 12.71 6.41 9.81
CA ALA A 123 12.86 5.57 11.00
C ALA A 123 13.05 4.09 10.65
N LYS A 124 12.34 3.58 9.63
CA LYS A 124 12.49 2.21 9.11
C LYS A 124 13.87 2.00 8.47
N TYR A 125 14.35 2.99 7.73
CA TYR A 125 15.68 2.98 7.13
C TYR A 125 16.78 2.92 8.19
N GLN A 126 16.72 3.80 9.21
CA GLN A 126 17.67 3.79 10.33
C GLN A 126 17.66 2.46 11.10
N LEU A 127 16.46 1.88 11.31
CA LEU A 127 16.34 0.58 11.95
C LEU A 127 17.02 -0.53 11.12
N ARG A 128 16.86 -0.50 9.80
CA ARG A 128 17.50 -1.45 8.89
C ARG A 128 19.03 -1.29 8.87
N GLU A 129 19.54 -0.06 8.79
CA GLU A 129 20.99 0.21 8.83
C GLU A 129 21.63 -0.34 10.12
N GLN A 130 20.95 -0.20 11.26
CA GLN A 130 21.45 -0.74 12.53
C GLN A 130 21.34 -2.26 12.63
N GLN A 131 20.39 -2.89 11.92
CA GLN A 131 20.19 -4.34 11.88
C GLN A 131 21.12 -5.04 10.87
N ALA A 132 21.61 -4.33 9.86
CA ALA A 132 22.44 -4.88 8.80
C ALA A 132 23.68 -3.99 8.55
N GLU A 133 24.85 -4.43 9.04
CA GLU A 133 26.16 -3.99 8.53
C GLU A 133 26.52 -4.62 7.16
N ASN A 134 25.59 -5.34 6.52
CA ASN A 134 25.75 -5.90 5.19
C ASN A 134 24.40 -5.91 4.47
N GLU A 135 24.20 -4.94 3.59
CA GLU A 135 23.46 -5.01 2.32
C GLU A 135 23.34 -3.56 1.82
N GLU A 136 24.32 -3.15 1.00
CA GLU A 136 24.10 -2.03 0.09
C GLU A 136 22.87 -2.38 -0.76
N ASP A 137 21.72 -1.79 -0.44
CA ASP A 137 20.66 -1.72 -1.44
C ASP A 137 19.85 -0.44 -1.28
N SER A 138 19.91 0.31 -2.38
CA SER A 138 19.26 1.57 -2.68
C SER A 138 17.73 1.43 -2.72
N ASP A 139 17.00 2.29 -3.45
CA ASP A 139 15.53 2.27 -3.61
C ASP A 139 14.92 0.91 -4.10
N GLU A 140 15.69 -0.18 -4.20
CA GLU A 140 15.34 -1.52 -4.72
C GLU A 140 14.48 -2.39 -3.78
N ASN A 141 14.23 -1.98 -2.53
CA ASN A 141 13.43 -2.78 -1.58
C ASN A 141 11.94 -2.39 -1.49
N LEU A 142 11.47 -1.50 -2.37
CA LEU A 142 10.05 -1.23 -2.46
C LEU A 142 9.33 -2.39 -3.14
N VAL A 143 8.23 -2.86 -2.54
CA VAL A 143 7.48 -3.97 -3.14
C VAL A 143 6.91 -3.57 -4.50
N GLY A 144 7.05 -4.48 -5.47
CA GLY A 144 6.50 -4.38 -6.81
C GLY A 144 7.57 -4.30 -7.89
N ILE A 145 7.22 -4.79 -9.09
CA ILE A 145 8.09 -4.69 -10.25
C ILE A 145 8.04 -3.25 -10.76
N MET A 146 9.21 -2.65 -10.98
CA MET A 146 9.31 -1.29 -11.49
C MET A 146 8.91 -1.23 -12.97
N VAL A 147 7.88 -0.45 -13.27
CA VAL A 147 7.29 -0.29 -14.61
C VAL A 147 7.37 1.18 -15.04
N ASP A 148 7.89 1.41 -16.23
CA ASP A 148 7.85 2.71 -16.87
C ASP A 148 6.43 3.01 -17.38
N LEU A 149 5.97 4.25 -17.23
CA LEU A 149 4.62 4.65 -17.65
C LEU A 149 4.35 4.35 -19.13
N LYS A 150 5.40 4.42 -19.97
CA LYS A 150 5.33 4.14 -21.41
C LYS A 150 5.04 2.67 -21.73
N ASP A 151 5.47 1.77 -20.85
CA ASP A 151 5.33 0.33 -21.02
C ASP A 151 4.09 -0.22 -20.28
N LEU A 152 3.33 0.67 -19.61
CA LEU A 152 2.21 0.28 -18.78
C LEU A 152 1.10 -0.43 -19.58
N ASP A 153 0.83 -0.02 -20.82
CA ASP A 153 -0.13 -0.70 -21.69
C ASP A 153 0.30 -2.16 -21.97
N ASP A 154 1.58 -2.36 -22.28
CA ASP A 154 2.13 -3.67 -22.60
C ASP A 154 2.14 -4.59 -21.38
N VAL A 155 2.50 -4.08 -20.19
CA VAL A 155 2.55 -4.86 -18.95
C VAL A 155 1.14 -5.13 -18.39
N LEU A 156 0.27 -4.13 -18.36
CA LEU A 156 -1.02 -4.21 -17.67
C LEU A 156 -2.13 -4.76 -18.57
N VAL A 157 -2.25 -4.24 -19.80
CA VAL A 157 -3.37 -4.51 -20.69
C VAL A 157 -3.08 -5.68 -21.60
N LYS A 158 -1.92 -5.69 -22.26
CA LYS A 158 -1.53 -6.79 -23.14
C LYS A 158 -0.93 -7.96 -22.37
N ASP A 159 -0.39 -7.71 -21.18
CA ASP A 159 0.34 -8.69 -20.37
C ASP A 159 1.43 -9.39 -21.21
N VAL A 160 2.30 -8.58 -21.84
CA VAL A 160 3.38 -9.09 -22.68
C VAL A 160 4.27 -10.01 -21.85
N GLY A 161 4.37 -11.27 -22.26
CA GLY A 161 5.11 -12.31 -21.53
C GLY A 161 4.30 -12.99 -20.41
N ASN A 162 2.99 -12.76 -20.34
CA ASN A 162 2.01 -13.42 -19.46
C ASN A 162 2.36 -13.38 -17.97
N LYS A 163 3.12 -12.38 -17.52
CA LYS A 163 3.62 -12.33 -16.14
C LYS A 163 2.48 -12.20 -15.12
N VAL A 164 1.49 -11.38 -15.43
CA VAL A 164 0.34 -11.18 -14.55
C VAL A 164 -0.55 -12.42 -14.59
N ALA A 165 -0.83 -12.97 -15.77
CA ALA A 165 -1.62 -14.19 -15.94
C ALA A 165 -1.00 -15.40 -15.23
N ASP A 166 0.30 -15.64 -15.42
CA ASP A 166 1.05 -16.75 -14.83
C ASP A 166 1.09 -16.67 -13.30
N SER A 167 1.06 -15.45 -12.74
CA SER A 167 0.98 -15.26 -11.28
C SER A 167 -0.33 -15.74 -10.67
N GLY A 168 -1.39 -15.88 -11.47
CA GLY A 168 -2.73 -16.19 -11.01
C GLY A 168 -3.43 -15.04 -10.26
N LYS A 169 -2.73 -13.94 -9.93
CA LYS A 169 -3.23 -12.80 -9.17
C LYS A 169 -3.74 -11.67 -10.07
N TRP A 170 -4.36 -10.67 -9.46
CA TRP A 170 -4.72 -9.41 -10.13
C TRP A 170 -3.61 -8.37 -9.96
N PRO A 171 -3.38 -7.48 -10.94
CA PRO A 171 -2.38 -6.43 -10.81
C PRO A 171 -2.77 -5.38 -9.76
N LEU A 172 -1.78 -4.99 -8.95
CA LEU A 172 -1.84 -3.84 -8.05
C LEU A 172 -0.87 -2.77 -8.59
N LEU A 173 -1.41 -1.66 -9.05
CA LEU A 173 -0.64 -0.49 -9.45
C LEU A 173 -0.35 0.38 -8.23
N ILE A 174 0.94 0.57 -7.94
CA ILE A 174 1.43 1.49 -6.92
C ILE A 174 1.98 2.72 -7.63
N ASP A 175 1.17 3.78 -7.63
CA ASP A 175 1.38 5.01 -8.41
C ASP A 175 1.39 6.24 -7.51
N VAL A 176 2.54 6.52 -6.90
CA VAL A 176 2.74 7.67 -6.01
C VAL A 176 2.67 8.99 -6.79
N SER A 177 2.98 9.00 -8.09
CA SER A 177 2.93 10.22 -8.93
C SER A 177 1.54 10.54 -9.48
N GLN A 178 0.59 9.60 -9.34
CA GLN A 178 -0.77 9.67 -9.89
C GLN A 178 -0.83 9.73 -11.43
N GLN A 179 0.28 9.54 -12.14
CA GLN A 179 0.30 9.61 -13.60
C GLN A 179 -0.36 8.37 -14.25
N ALA A 180 -0.16 7.19 -13.67
CA ALA A 180 -0.83 5.97 -14.13
C ALA A 180 -2.32 6.00 -13.82
N SER A 181 -2.75 6.66 -12.73
CA SER A 181 -4.18 6.88 -12.45
C SER A 181 -4.88 7.60 -13.60
N VAL A 182 -4.23 8.64 -14.16
CA VAL A 182 -4.74 9.39 -15.31
C VAL A 182 -4.78 8.49 -16.55
N PHE A 183 -3.69 7.76 -16.82
CA PHE A 183 -3.64 6.81 -17.94
C PHE A 183 -4.79 5.81 -17.90
N VAL A 184 -5.00 5.15 -16.76
CA VAL A 184 -6.03 4.12 -16.58
C VAL A 184 -7.45 4.68 -16.69
N ARG A 185 -7.69 5.95 -16.30
CA ARG A 185 -8.99 6.62 -16.49
C ARG A 185 -9.32 6.90 -17.95
N TYR A 186 -8.32 7.17 -18.78
CA TYR A 186 -8.51 7.40 -20.22
C TYR A 186 -8.53 6.10 -21.03
N MET A 187 -8.13 4.98 -20.43
CA MET A 187 -8.38 3.67 -21.00
C MET A 187 -9.86 3.30 -20.92
N ASP A 188 -10.29 2.39 -21.80
CA ASP A 188 -11.65 1.86 -21.82
C ASP A 188 -11.91 0.92 -20.62
N THR A 189 -12.07 1.52 -19.44
CA THR A 189 -12.21 0.83 -18.16
C THR A 189 -13.48 1.24 -17.43
N ASN A 190 -13.98 0.35 -16.57
CA ASN A 190 -14.96 0.73 -15.55
C ASN A 190 -14.20 1.17 -14.30
N TYR A 191 -14.11 2.47 -14.11
CA TYR A 191 -13.37 3.07 -12.99
C TYR A 191 -14.26 3.27 -11.76
N VAL A 192 -13.79 2.82 -10.60
CA VAL A 192 -14.44 2.95 -9.30
C VAL A 192 -13.46 3.62 -8.35
N ASN A 193 -13.78 4.84 -7.91
CA ASN A 193 -13.04 5.50 -6.84
C ASN A 193 -13.61 5.08 -5.48
N ALA A 194 -12.79 4.42 -4.65
CA ALA A 194 -13.19 3.93 -3.33
C ALA A 194 -13.61 5.03 -2.35
N LEU A 195 -13.16 6.27 -2.56
CA LEU A 195 -13.56 7.42 -1.77
C LEU A 195 -14.85 8.07 -2.26
N SER A 196 -15.28 7.80 -3.49
CA SER A 196 -16.53 8.36 -3.99
C SER A 196 -17.72 7.56 -3.48
N SER A 197 -18.57 8.23 -2.71
CA SER A 197 -19.83 7.68 -2.21
C SER A 197 -20.73 7.22 -3.36
N LYS A 198 -20.70 7.95 -4.47
CA LYS A 198 -21.47 7.66 -5.67
C LYS A 198 -20.97 6.41 -6.38
N ASP A 199 -19.66 6.18 -6.44
CA ASP A 199 -19.07 4.99 -7.10
C ASP A 199 -19.25 3.73 -6.23
N MET A 200 -19.15 3.88 -4.90
CA MET A 200 -19.34 2.81 -3.92
C MET A 200 -20.81 2.51 -3.58
N GLU A 201 -21.77 3.22 -4.20
CA GLU A 201 -23.18 2.89 -4.08
C GLU A 201 -23.44 1.45 -4.58
N PRO A 202 -24.19 0.61 -3.86
CA PRO A 202 -24.24 -0.82 -4.14
C PRO A 202 -24.69 -1.18 -5.57
N ASN A 203 -25.68 -0.50 -6.15
CA ASN A 203 -26.08 -0.77 -7.53
C ASN A 203 -25.03 -0.34 -8.54
N ARG A 204 -24.42 0.83 -8.35
CA ARG A 204 -23.39 1.33 -9.26
C ARG A 204 -22.14 0.47 -9.19
N LEU A 205 -21.65 0.15 -8.00
CA LEU A 205 -20.51 -0.74 -7.79
C LEU A 205 -20.72 -2.10 -8.46
N ARG A 206 -21.89 -2.70 -8.22
CA ARG A 206 -22.32 -3.95 -8.86
C ARG A 206 -22.31 -3.85 -10.39
N ARG A 207 -22.91 -2.79 -10.95
CA ARG A 207 -22.97 -2.58 -12.40
C ARG A 207 -21.60 -2.29 -13.01
N SER A 208 -20.69 -1.66 -12.28
CA SER A 208 -19.30 -1.46 -12.69
C SER A 208 -18.58 -2.80 -12.87
N VAL A 209 -18.72 -3.72 -11.90
CA VAL A 209 -18.15 -5.07 -12.02
C VAL A 209 -18.84 -5.85 -13.15
N LEU A 210 -20.18 -5.91 -13.14
CA LEU A 210 -20.95 -6.70 -14.10
C LEU A 210 -20.76 -6.22 -15.54
N GLY A 211 -20.74 -4.91 -15.75
CA GLY A 211 -20.49 -4.30 -17.05
C GLY A 211 -19.08 -4.60 -17.56
N ALA A 212 -18.07 -4.55 -16.69
CA ALA A 212 -16.70 -4.87 -17.06
C ALA A 212 -16.57 -6.33 -17.50
N ILE A 213 -17.20 -7.27 -16.78
CA ILE A 213 -17.24 -8.69 -17.16
C ILE A 213 -17.94 -8.88 -18.50
N ARG A 214 -19.13 -8.29 -18.68
CA ARG A 214 -19.92 -8.41 -19.92
C ARG A 214 -19.15 -7.99 -21.17
N TYR A 215 -18.44 -6.86 -21.07
CA TYR A 215 -17.71 -6.30 -22.20
C TYR A 215 -16.26 -6.80 -22.29
N GLY A 216 -15.77 -7.53 -21.28
CA GLY A 216 -14.38 -7.98 -21.21
C GLY A 216 -13.40 -6.83 -21.03
N LYS A 217 -13.83 -5.78 -20.33
CA LYS A 217 -13.03 -4.59 -20.05
C LYS A 217 -12.41 -4.67 -18.66
N PRO A 218 -11.32 -3.94 -18.39
CA PRO A 218 -10.80 -3.83 -17.04
C PRO A 218 -11.78 -3.07 -16.13
N CYS A 219 -11.97 -3.59 -14.91
CA CYS A 219 -12.58 -2.84 -13.81
C CYS A 219 -11.45 -2.38 -12.89
N VAL A 220 -11.38 -1.07 -12.64
CA VAL A 220 -10.32 -0.44 -11.88
C VAL A 220 -10.91 0.02 -10.56
N LEU A 221 -10.30 -0.41 -9.46
CA LEU A 221 -10.64 0.01 -8.12
C LEU A 221 -9.49 0.84 -7.56
N ASP A 222 -9.76 2.14 -7.38
CA ASP A 222 -8.78 3.13 -6.95
C ASP A 222 -8.95 3.46 -5.46
N PHE A 223 -7.93 3.12 -4.67
CA PHE A 223 -7.83 3.42 -3.24
C PHE A 223 -7.32 4.84 -2.97
N MET A 224 -6.87 5.56 -4.00
CA MET A 224 -6.26 6.88 -3.88
C MET A 224 -5.07 6.83 -2.91
N ASP A 225 -4.91 7.86 -2.08
CA ASP A 225 -3.85 8.07 -1.10
C ASP A 225 -4.20 7.59 0.32
N VAL A 226 -5.21 6.72 0.45
CA VAL A 226 -5.71 6.21 1.74
C VAL A 226 -5.80 4.68 1.74
N ASP A 227 -5.45 4.05 2.87
CA ASP A 227 -5.77 2.63 3.08
C ASP A 227 -7.27 2.44 3.38
N LEU A 228 -7.98 1.84 2.42
CA LEU A 228 -9.44 1.59 2.48
C LEU A 228 -9.80 0.12 2.24
N LEU A 229 -8.86 -0.82 2.34
CA LEU A 229 -9.12 -2.21 1.97
C LEU A 229 -10.33 -2.79 2.71
N ASP A 230 -10.38 -2.59 4.03
CA ASP A 230 -11.41 -3.19 4.87
C ASP A 230 -12.79 -2.54 4.62
N GLU A 231 -12.84 -1.23 4.36
CA GLU A 231 -14.06 -0.51 3.95
C GLU A 231 -14.58 -0.99 2.61
N VAL A 232 -13.68 -1.13 1.64
CA VAL A 232 -14.02 -1.59 0.30
C VAL A 232 -14.59 -2.99 0.38
N VAL A 233 -13.93 -3.92 1.08
CA VAL A 233 -14.45 -5.29 1.30
C VAL A 233 -15.87 -5.25 1.84
N ARG A 234 -16.12 -4.44 2.88
CA ARG A 234 -17.48 -4.26 3.42
C ARG A 234 -18.46 -3.69 2.38
N GLY A 235 -18.04 -2.71 1.58
CA GLY A 235 -18.87 -2.12 0.52
C GLY A 235 -19.27 -3.15 -0.55
N PHE A 236 -18.35 -4.01 -0.95
CA PHE A 236 -18.63 -5.13 -1.85
C PHE A 236 -19.55 -6.17 -1.19
N ASP A 237 -19.41 -6.44 0.10
CA ASP A 237 -20.28 -7.38 0.82
C ASP A 237 -21.73 -6.88 0.96
N VAL A 238 -21.96 -5.55 0.98
CA VAL A 238 -23.31 -4.98 0.89
C VAL A 238 -23.97 -5.30 -0.46
N VAL A 239 -23.19 -5.39 -1.54
CA VAL A 239 -23.72 -5.81 -2.86
C VAL A 239 -24.13 -7.27 -2.82
N GLN A 240 -23.19 -8.12 -2.38
CA GLN A 240 -23.37 -9.55 -2.22
C GLN A 240 -22.27 -10.09 -1.28
N PRO A 241 -22.59 -10.97 -0.32
CA PRO A 241 -21.59 -11.54 0.56
C PRO A 241 -20.45 -12.20 -0.19
N TRP A 242 -19.21 -11.92 0.25
CA TRP A 242 -17.97 -12.46 -0.31
C TRP A 242 -17.65 -12.01 -1.74
N LEU A 243 -18.33 -10.97 -2.25
CA LEU A 243 -18.14 -10.53 -3.64
C LEU A 243 -16.68 -10.12 -3.90
N PHE A 244 -16.08 -9.31 -3.03
CA PHE A 244 -14.68 -8.90 -3.20
C PHE A 244 -13.74 -10.10 -3.25
N LYS A 245 -13.90 -11.05 -2.31
CA LYS A 245 -13.13 -12.30 -2.29
C LYS A 245 -13.30 -13.09 -3.58
N SER A 246 -14.53 -13.23 -4.07
CA SER A 246 -14.84 -13.97 -5.31
C SER A 246 -14.24 -13.34 -6.57
N ILE A 247 -14.08 -12.02 -6.57
CA ILE A 247 -13.38 -11.30 -7.62
C ILE A 247 -11.88 -11.60 -7.48
N MET A 248 -11.31 -11.42 -6.29
CA MET A 248 -9.88 -11.61 -6.03
C MET A 248 -9.38 -13.02 -6.37
N ASP A 249 -10.14 -14.06 -6.01
CA ASP A 249 -9.81 -15.46 -6.32
C ASP A 249 -10.29 -15.95 -7.69
N LYS A 250 -10.89 -15.04 -8.49
CA LYS A 250 -11.42 -15.28 -9.84
C LYS A 250 -12.59 -16.30 -9.87
N SER A 251 -13.14 -16.72 -8.73
CA SER A 251 -14.29 -17.63 -8.68
C SER A 251 -15.55 -17.01 -9.25
N ILE A 252 -15.66 -15.68 -9.27
CA ILE A 252 -16.76 -14.95 -9.90
C ILE A 252 -16.88 -15.24 -11.41
N LEU A 253 -15.78 -15.60 -12.07
CA LEU A 253 -15.73 -15.92 -13.50
C LEU A 253 -16.04 -17.39 -13.80
N LYS A 254 -16.10 -18.26 -12.79
CA LYS A 254 -16.36 -19.69 -12.96
C LYS A 254 -17.85 -19.96 -13.01
N ASN A 255 -18.29 -20.87 -13.89
CA ASN A 255 -19.69 -21.32 -14.00
C ASN A 255 -20.71 -20.17 -14.04
N ASP A 256 -20.33 -19.05 -14.66
CA ASP A 256 -21.16 -17.85 -14.74
C ASP A 256 -21.65 -17.30 -13.40
N ASN A 257 -20.86 -17.47 -12.33
CA ASN A 257 -21.20 -16.96 -10.99
C ASN A 257 -21.50 -15.46 -10.99
N TYR A 258 -20.90 -14.68 -11.91
CA TYR A 258 -21.20 -13.26 -12.10
C TYR A 258 -22.67 -12.96 -12.46
N LEU A 259 -23.43 -13.92 -12.99
CA LEU A 259 -24.86 -13.75 -13.28
C LEU A 259 -25.70 -13.55 -12.01
N SER A 260 -25.20 -13.99 -10.85
CA SER A 260 -25.84 -13.70 -9.54
C SER A 260 -25.95 -12.20 -9.23
N LEU A 261 -25.13 -11.38 -9.89
CA LEU A 261 -25.15 -9.93 -9.75
C LEU A 261 -26.25 -9.27 -10.60
N ILE A 262 -26.95 -9.98 -11.49
CA ILE A 262 -28.02 -9.40 -12.31
C ILE A 262 -29.24 -9.13 -11.44
N ARG A 263 -29.80 -7.92 -11.58
CA ARG A 263 -31.06 -7.51 -10.95
C ARG A 263 -32.15 -7.35 -12.01
N LYS A 264 -33.42 -7.46 -11.58
CA LYS A 264 -34.58 -7.38 -12.49
C LYS A 264 -34.67 -6.06 -13.26
N ASP A 265 -34.21 -4.98 -12.64
CA ASP A 265 -34.32 -3.61 -13.17
C ASP A 265 -33.11 -3.20 -14.03
N ASP A 266 -32.18 -4.12 -14.33
CA ASP A 266 -30.96 -3.80 -15.09
C ASP A 266 -31.19 -3.56 -16.58
N GLY A 267 -32.33 -3.98 -17.13
CA GLY A 267 -32.62 -3.89 -18.56
C GLY A 267 -32.16 -5.13 -19.35
N GLU A 268 -32.62 -5.21 -20.61
CA GLU A 268 -32.37 -6.36 -21.50
C GLU A 268 -30.89 -6.54 -21.82
N GLU A 269 -30.09 -5.49 -21.73
CA GLU A 269 -28.67 -5.54 -22.03
C GLU A 269 -27.88 -6.39 -21.02
N TYR A 270 -28.37 -6.57 -19.80
CA TYR A 270 -27.78 -7.46 -18.79
C TYR A 270 -28.49 -8.81 -18.70
N HIS A 271 -29.30 -9.17 -19.70
CA HIS A 271 -29.85 -10.51 -19.79
C HIS A 271 -28.72 -11.55 -19.93
N HIS A 272 -28.86 -12.73 -19.32
CA HIS A 272 -27.80 -13.75 -19.25
C HIS A 272 -27.23 -14.14 -20.64
N THR A 273 -28.07 -14.15 -21.69
CA THR A 273 -27.63 -14.43 -23.07
C THR A 273 -26.76 -13.35 -23.72
N LYS A 274 -26.60 -12.19 -23.07
CA LYS A 274 -25.77 -11.07 -23.55
C LYS A 274 -24.33 -11.13 -23.03
N PHE A 275 -24.03 -12.10 -22.17
CA PHE A 275 -22.66 -12.38 -21.72
C PHE A 275 -22.04 -13.40 -22.66
N GLN A 276 -20.80 -13.14 -23.06
CA GLN A 276 -20.04 -14.00 -23.97
C GLN A 276 -18.79 -14.47 -23.25
N ASP A 277 -18.56 -15.77 -23.19
CA ASP A 277 -17.41 -16.37 -22.49
C ASP A 277 -16.07 -15.78 -22.98
N ALA A 278 -15.94 -15.59 -24.30
CA ALA A 278 -14.76 -14.99 -24.92
C ALA A 278 -14.48 -13.54 -24.47
N ARG A 279 -15.50 -12.80 -24.00
CA ARG A 279 -15.35 -11.46 -23.43
C ARG A 279 -15.12 -11.55 -21.93
N ALA A 280 -15.91 -12.35 -21.21
CA ALA A 280 -15.75 -12.56 -19.78
C ALA A 280 -14.33 -13.04 -19.43
N ALA A 281 -13.72 -13.88 -20.28
CA ALA A 281 -12.33 -14.33 -20.13
C ALA A 281 -11.28 -13.21 -20.25
N LYS A 282 -11.62 -12.07 -20.87
CA LYS A 282 -10.74 -10.89 -20.99
C LYS A 282 -10.86 -9.92 -19.82
N PHE A 283 -11.83 -10.13 -18.94
CA PHE A 283 -12.02 -9.29 -17.75
C PHE A 283 -10.73 -9.21 -16.93
N LYS A 284 -10.38 -7.99 -16.52
CA LYS A 284 -9.28 -7.73 -15.60
C LYS A 284 -9.79 -6.92 -14.42
N PHE A 285 -9.37 -7.28 -13.22
CA PHE A 285 -9.58 -6.45 -12.03
C PHE A 285 -8.25 -5.80 -11.68
N ILE A 286 -8.20 -4.47 -11.67
CA ILE A 286 -6.98 -3.70 -11.43
C ILE A 286 -7.16 -2.92 -10.14
N LEU A 287 -6.25 -3.11 -9.19
CA LEU A 287 -6.24 -2.36 -7.95
C LEU A 287 -5.21 -1.22 -8.11
N LEU A 288 -5.55 0.00 -7.69
CA LEU A 288 -4.70 1.18 -7.85
C LEU A 288 -4.58 1.91 -6.52
N THR A 289 -3.38 2.34 -6.16
CA THR A 289 -3.14 3.17 -4.97
C THR A 289 -1.96 4.11 -5.16
N SER A 290 -2.04 5.27 -4.53
CA SER A 290 -0.94 6.23 -4.41
C SER A 290 -0.20 6.13 -3.07
N VAL A 291 -0.63 5.23 -2.19
CA VAL A 291 0.09 4.93 -0.95
C VAL A 291 1.42 4.25 -1.30
N ARG A 292 2.54 4.84 -0.84
CA ARG A 292 3.89 4.36 -1.19
C ARG A 292 4.11 2.91 -0.78
N GLU A 293 3.65 2.53 0.40
CA GLU A 293 3.68 1.17 0.94
C GLU A 293 2.25 0.72 1.24
N PRO A 294 1.58 0.04 0.30
CA PRO A 294 0.23 -0.47 0.52
C PRO A 294 0.22 -1.54 1.63
N LYS A 295 -0.95 -1.78 2.21
CA LYS A 295 -1.18 -2.82 3.23
C LYS A 295 -0.64 -4.18 2.76
N GLU A 296 0.11 -4.87 3.62
CA GLU A 296 0.77 -6.15 3.30
C GLU A 296 -0.22 -7.19 2.75
N SER A 297 -1.40 -7.31 3.38
CA SER A 297 -2.46 -8.22 2.92
C SER A 297 -2.92 -7.95 1.49
N LEU A 298 -2.89 -6.69 1.03
CA LEU A 298 -3.25 -6.31 -0.34
C LEU A 298 -2.15 -6.74 -1.31
N VAL A 299 -0.90 -6.48 -0.94
CA VAL A 299 0.30 -6.85 -1.71
C VAL A 299 0.40 -8.36 -1.89
N GLU A 300 0.17 -9.14 -0.84
CA GLU A 300 0.22 -10.61 -0.88
C GLU A 300 -0.84 -11.22 -1.82
N GLN A 301 -2.02 -10.61 -1.91
CA GLN A 301 -3.13 -11.09 -2.73
C GLN A 301 -3.05 -10.62 -4.19
N THR A 302 -2.11 -9.74 -4.52
CA THR A 302 -2.00 -9.10 -5.84
C THR A 302 -0.63 -9.33 -6.48
N TYR A 303 -0.52 -8.90 -7.73
CA TYR A 303 0.74 -8.80 -8.46
C TYR A 303 1.18 -7.33 -8.49
N PRO A 304 2.08 -6.91 -7.58
CA PRO A 304 2.43 -5.50 -7.42
C PRO A 304 3.30 -5.00 -8.58
N LEU A 305 2.86 -3.90 -9.19
CA LEU A 305 3.53 -3.15 -10.23
C LEU A 305 3.72 -1.72 -9.71
N ARG A 306 4.95 -1.23 -9.69
CA ARG A 306 5.30 0.08 -9.17
C ARG A 306 5.67 1.01 -10.31
N ILE A 307 5.01 2.17 -10.38
CA ILE A 307 5.28 3.14 -11.43
C ILE A 307 6.57 3.90 -11.11
N LYS A 308 7.50 3.92 -12.07
CA LYS A 308 8.71 4.73 -11.96
C LYS A 308 8.33 6.21 -12.01
N VAL A 309 8.71 6.96 -10.97
CA VAL A 309 8.55 8.41 -10.95
C VAL A 309 9.66 9.01 -11.80
N GLN A 310 9.31 9.63 -12.92
CA GLN A 310 10.28 10.41 -13.69
C GLN A 310 10.64 11.66 -12.89
N LYS A 311 11.93 11.81 -12.57
CA LYS A 311 12.49 13.02 -11.94
C LYS A 311 12.50 14.19 -12.93
#